data_AF-A0A498II74-F1
#
_entry.id   AF-A0A498II74-F1
#
_cell.length_a   1.000
_cell.length_b   1.000
_cell.length_c   1.000
_cell.angle_alpha   90.00
_cell.angle_beta   90.00
_cell.angle_gamma   90.00
#
_symmetry.space_group_name_H-M   'P 1'
#
loop_
_entity.id
_entity.type
_entity.pdbx_description
1 polymer ?
#
loop_
_entity_poly.entity_id
_entity_poly.type
_entity_poly.pdbx_seq_one_letter_code
_entity_poly.pdbx_strand_id
1 'polypeptide(L)'
;MEMLRSSSTTLVIVLVQHFKLKRTNLFTVPTRQADALERLECPYECPSSYSEDQKAKVCYIDCDSPMCKAHCKHNNLQINGRFIGHRPAERTRDYTWIQALGILFSTHSFSVEATKAAAWDNQIDHLKFTHNGNDVVLQEGYLSTWYSPEKDMKVERISSKNSVIVSLKDVAEIMINVVPVTKEDDRIHNYQVPSDDCFAHLEVQFKFFALSTKVEGVLGRTYRPDFENPAKPGVAMPVLGGEDKYRTSSLLSADCVSCRFSAQESVTEEDRSAIVDYGTLDCTRRSSGGYGIVCKK
;
A
#
# COMPACT_ATOMS: atom_id res chain seq x y z
N MET A 1 -14.51 -36.70 26.45
CA MET A 1 -14.95 -38.11 26.50
C MET A 1 -15.58 -38.40 25.16
N GLU A 2 -15.18 -39.35 24.34
CA GLU A 2 -14.32 -40.52 24.52
C GLU A 2 -13.28 -40.61 23.42
N MET A 3 -12.23 -41.31 23.79
CA MET A 3 -11.07 -41.68 23.01
C MET A 3 -11.19 -43.20 22.78
N LEU A 4 -10.74 -43.69 21.61
CA LEU A 4 -9.98 -44.95 21.38
C LEU A 4 -10.52 -45.96 20.34
N ARG A 5 -9.61 -46.22 19.36
CA ARG A 5 -9.16 -47.53 18.81
C ARG A 5 -10.15 -48.26 17.87
N SER A 6 -9.75 -48.97 16.80
CA SER A 6 -8.47 -49.59 16.43
C SER A 6 -8.45 -49.98 14.93
N SER A 7 -7.28 -49.80 14.30
CA SER A 7 -6.57 -50.70 13.36
C SER A 7 -7.29 -51.35 12.15
N SER A 8 -6.85 -50.98 10.93
CA SER A 8 -6.20 -51.95 10.03
C SER A 8 -5.37 -51.24 8.94
N THR A 9 -4.14 -51.69 8.80
CA THR A 9 -3.07 -51.14 7.95
C THR A 9 -3.15 -51.76 6.54
N THR A 10 -3.16 -50.94 5.49
CA THR A 10 -2.69 -51.34 4.15
C THR A 10 -1.89 -50.20 3.51
N LEU A 11 -0.66 -50.52 3.15
CA LEU A 11 0.36 -49.70 2.52
C LEU A 11 0.06 -49.52 1.02
N VAL A 12 0.03 -48.28 0.50
CA VAL A 12 0.33 -48.01 -0.91
C VAL A 12 1.27 -46.81 -0.97
N ILE A 13 2.49 -47.10 -1.39
CA ILE A 13 3.53 -46.16 -1.77
C ILE A 13 3.10 -45.54 -3.10
N VAL A 14 2.86 -44.23 -3.13
CA VAL A 14 2.92 -43.45 -4.37
C VAL A 14 4.02 -42.41 -4.19
N LEU A 15 5.17 -42.71 -4.78
CA LEU A 15 6.20 -41.73 -5.11
C LEU A 15 5.61 -40.76 -6.14
N VAL A 16 5.32 -39.52 -5.73
CA VAL A 16 5.32 -38.41 -6.69
C VAL A 16 6.52 -37.54 -6.34
N GLN A 17 7.56 -37.70 -7.16
CA GLN A 17 8.70 -36.81 -7.18
C GLN A 17 8.25 -35.36 -7.33
N HIS A 18 8.94 -34.50 -6.59
CA HIS A 18 8.88 -33.05 -6.71
C HIS A 18 9.05 -32.60 -8.16
N PHE A 19 8.00 -32.00 -8.73
CA PHE A 19 8.16 -30.85 -9.61
C PHE A 19 7.93 -29.60 -8.78
N LYS A 20 8.97 -29.08 -8.12
CA LYS A 20 9.02 -27.63 -7.88
C LYS A 20 9.38 -27.00 -9.22
N LEU A 21 8.38 -26.60 -9.99
CA LEU A 21 8.58 -25.60 -11.02
C LEU A 21 9.04 -24.32 -10.30
N LYS A 22 10.35 -24.06 -10.22
CA LYS A 22 10.84 -22.71 -9.94
C LYS A 22 10.46 -21.87 -11.15
N ARG A 23 9.28 -21.25 -11.07
CA ARG A 23 8.85 -20.25 -12.05
C ARG A 23 9.61 -18.97 -11.70
N THR A 24 10.75 -18.76 -12.34
CA THR A 24 11.32 -17.42 -12.48
C THR A 24 10.31 -16.63 -13.31
N ASN A 25 9.70 -15.60 -12.72
CA ASN A 25 8.79 -14.75 -13.47
C ASN A 25 9.65 -13.83 -14.35
N LEU A 26 9.75 -14.15 -15.64
CA LEU A 26 10.33 -13.26 -16.63
C LEU A 26 9.28 -12.23 -17.04
N PHE A 27 9.66 -10.96 -16.99
CA PHE A 27 8.85 -9.87 -17.54
C PHE A 27 9.40 -9.48 -18.89
N THR A 28 8.48 -9.33 -19.84
CA THR A 28 8.78 -8.87 -21.19
C THR A 28 8.33 -7.42 -21.29
N VAL A 29 9.28 -6.48 -21.45
CA VAL A 29 8.94 -5.06 -21.63
C VAL A 29 9.21 -4.68 -23.09
N PRO A 30 8.24 -4.07 -23.80
CA PRO A 30 8.49 -3.54 -25.13
C PRO A 30 9.36 -2.28 -25.06
N THR A 31 10.53 -2.31 -25.69
CA THR A 31 11.43 -1.16 -25.83
C THR A 31 10.97 -0.25 -26.98
N ARG A 32 11.13 1.08 -26.83
CA ARG A 32 10.75 2.08 -27.85
C ARG A 32 11.71 2.16 -29.05
N GLN A 33 12.67 1.24 -29.15
CA GLN A 33 13.63 1.20 -30.25
C GLN A 33 13.86 -0.26 -30.66
N ALA A 34 13.32 -0.61 -31.83
CA ALA A 34 13.65 -1.78 -32.66
C ALA A 34 13.86 -3.13 -31.93
N ASP A 35 12.85 -3.99 -31.96
CA ASP A 35 12.94 -5.46 -31.98
C ASP A 35 13.91 -6.16 -31.01
N ALA A 36 14.18 -5.58 -29.84
CA ALA A 36 14.91 -6.23 -28.76
C ALA A 36 14.05 -6.30 -27.50
N LEU A 37 13.49 -7.49 -27.23
CA LEU A 37 12.97 -7.85 -25.91
C LEU A 37 14.16 -7.97 -24.94
N GLU A 38 14.44 -6.94 -24.15
CA GLU A 38 15.39 -7.05 -23.06
C GLU A 38 14.71 -7.75 -21.87
N ARG A 39 15.31 -8.84 -21.40
CA ARG A 39 14.80 -9.62 -20.27
C ARG A 39 15.35 -9.03 -18.99
N LEU A 40 14.47 -8.44 -18.18
CA LEU A 40 14.82 -7.95 -16.86
C LEU A 40 14.61 -9.07 -15.83
N GLU A 41 15.67 -9.39 -15.10
CA GLU A 41 15.62 -10.37 -14.01
C GLU A 41 15.38 -9.67 -12.68
N CYS A 42 14.43 -10.22 -11.91
CA CYS A 42 14.21 -9.79 -10.55
C CYS A 42 15.37 -10.24 -9.65
N PRO A 43 15.81 -9.41 -8.70
CA PRO A 43 16.85 -9.79 -7.75
C PRO A 43 16.46 -11.07 -6.98
N TYR A 44 17.46 -11.86 -6.58
CA TYR A 44 17.25 -13.16 -5.94
C TYR A 44 16.54 -13.04 -4.58
N GLU A 45 16.63 -11.88 -3.95
CA GLU A 45 15.98 -11.52 -2.68
C GLU A 45 14.47 -11.36 -2.83
N CYS A 46 13.97 -11.13 -4.05
CA CYS A 46 12.55 -10.98 -4.37
C CYS A 46 12.24 -11.58 -5.75
N PRO A 47 12.34 -12.91 -5.93
CA PRO A 47 12.28 -13.54 -7.25
C PRO A 47 10.88 -13.50 -7.90
N SER A 48 9.90 -12.95 -7.20
CA SER A 48 8.50 -12.89 -7.62
C SER A 48 7.96 -11.48 -7.41
N SER A 49 7.11 -11.02 -8.34
CA SER A 49 6.31 -9.80 -8.18
C SER A 49 5.18 -9.95 -7.16
N TYR A 50 5.03 -11.14 -6.59
CA TYR A 50 3.94 -11.49 -5.71
C TYR A 50 4.38 -12.48 -4.61
N SER A 51 3.94 -12.26 -3.37
CA SER A 51 4.11 -13.20 -2.25
C SER A 51 2.86 -13.24 -1.36
N GLU A 52 2.57 -14.42 -0.80
CA GLU A 52 1.54 -14.59 0.25
C GLU A 52 2.08 -14.19 1.63
N ASP A 53 3.40 -14.32 1.81
CA ASP A 53 4.13 -13.88 2.99
C ASP A 53 4.14 -12.35 3.05
N GLN A 54 3.66 -11.81 4.17
CA GLN A 54 3.54 -10.38 4.43
C GLN A 54 4.89 -9.71 4.71
N LYS A 55 5.93 -10.49 5.07
CA LYS A 55 7.30 -10.00 5.31
C LYS A 55 8.19 -10.08 4.06
N ALA A 56 7.71 -10.71 2.99
CA ALA A 56 8.51 -10.92 1.80
C ALA A 56 8.63 -9.66 0.94
N LYS A 57 9.83 -9.44 0.39
CA LYS A 57 10.05 -8.49 -0.69
C LYS A 57 9.49 -9.06 -1.99
N VAL A 58 8.80 -8.22 -2.76
CA VAL A 58 8.30 -8.48 -4.10
C VAL A 58 9.08 -7.67 -5.12
N CYS A 59 9.25 -8.22 -6.32
CA CYS A 59 9.88 -7.56 -7.44
C CYS A 59 8.95 -6.52 -8.06
N TYR A 60 9.47 -5.30 -8.20
CA TYR A 60 8.85 -4.20 -8.91
C TYR A 60 9.78 -3.76 -10.04
N ILE A 61 9.21 -3.37 -11.19
CA ILE A 61 9.98 -2.87 -12.34
C ILE A 61 9.66 -1.38 -12.50
N ASP A 62 10.66 -0.54 -12.30
CA ASP A 62 10.61 0.89 -12.58
C ASP A 62 10.98 1.13 -14.05
N CYS A 63 10.12 1.83 -14.78
CA CYS A 63 10.29 2.19 -16.19
C CYS A 63 10.14 3.70 -16.44
N ASP A 64 10.19 4.53 -15.40
CA ASP A 64 10.11 6.00 -15.54
C ASP A 64 11.45 6.59 -16.01
N SER A 65 12.51 5.78 -16.01
CA SER A 65 13.82 6.07 -16.60
C SER A 65 13.95 5.50 -18.03
N PRO A 66 14.87 6.03 -18.87
CA PRO A 66 15.12 5.52 -20.22
C PRO A 66 15.53 4.04 -20.28
N MET A 67 15.95 3.45 -19.14
CA MET A 67 16.16 2.02 -19.00
C MET A 67 15.34 1.50 -17.81
N CYS A 68 14.48 0.52 -18.06
CA CYS A 68 13.71 -0.13 -17.00
C CYS A 68 14.63 -0.93 -16.06
N LYS A 69 14.37 -0.92 -14.75
CA LYS A 69 15.15 -1.66 -13.74
C LYS A 69 14.25 -2.38 -12.75
N ALA A 70 14.67 -3.58 -12.34
CA ALA A 70 13.98 -4.38 -11.32
C ALA A 70 14.51 -4.08 -9.92
N HIS A 71 13.59 -3.91 -8.96
CA HIS A 71 13.86 -3.57 -7.57
C HIS A 71 13.04 -4.45 -6.61
N CYS A 72 13.59 -4.72 -5.43
CA CYS A 72 12.88 -5.42 -4.36
C CYS A 72 12.16 -4.45 -3.43
N LYS A 73 10.88 -4.72 -3.15
CA LYS A 73 10.02 -3.85 -2.34
C LYS A 73 9.09 -4.67 -1.42
N HIS A 74 8.80 -4.20 -0.22
CA HIS A 74 7.88 -4.91 0.68
C HIS A 74 6.40 -4.50 0.51
N ASN A 75 5.46 -5.36 0.93
CA ASN A 75 4.03 -5.06 1.09
C ASN A 75 3.75 -4.20 2.35
N ASN A 76 4.56 -3.17 2.57
CA ASN A 76 4.57 -2.40 3.82
C ASN A 76 3.87 -1.06 3.64
N LEU A 77 2.72 -1.00 2.99
CA LEU A 77 1.91 0.22 2.90
C LEU A 77 0.49 -0.06 3.35
N GLN A 78 0.03 0.71 4.33
CA GLN A 78 -1.38 0.81 4.68
C GLN A 78 -1.79 2.29 4.71
N ILE A 79 -2.94 2.59 4.11
CA ILE A 79 -3.52 3.93 4.11
C ILE A 79 -4.88 3.85 4.79
N ASN A 80 -5.03 4.62 5.86
CA ASN A 80 -6.24 4.75 6.64
C ASN A 80 -6.87 6.12 6.38
N GLY A 81 -8.20 6.19 6.45
CA GLY A 81 -8.95 7.45 6.37
C GLY A 81 -9.77 7.67 7.64
N ARG A 82 -9.67 8.87 8.23
CA ARG A 82 -10.62 9.35 9.24
C ARG A 82 -11.74 10.09 8.53
N PHE A 83 -12.96 9.65 8.77
CA PHE A 83 -14.14 10.31 8.24
C PHE A 83 -14.77 11.24 9.28
N ILE A 84 -15.23 12.40 8.83
CA ILE A 84 -16.17 13.26 9.55
C ILE A 84 -17.54 13.09 8.94
N GLY A 85 -18.59 13.25 9.75
CA GLY A 85 -19.94 13.02 9.29
C GLY A 85 -20.95 14.07 9.76
N HIS A 86 -22.00 14.25 8.97
CA HIS A 86 -23.15 15.09 9.31
C HIS A 86 -24.46 14.33 9.06
N ARG A 87 -25.35 14.33 10.06
CA ARG A 87 -26.68 13.72 9.99
C ARG A 87 -27.79 14.76 10.15
N PRO A 88 -28.50 15.09 9.07
CA PRO A 88 -29.75 15.83 9.15
C PRO A 88 -30.82 15.04 9.91
N ALA A 89 -31.74 15.74 10.58
CA ALA A 89 -32.78 15.12 11.42
C ALA A 89 -33.67 14.11 10.67
N GLU A 90 -33.84 14.29 9.36
CA GLU A 90 -34.73 13.47 8.53
C GLU A 90 -34.03 12.27 7.86
N ARG A 91 -32.72 12.11 8.07
CA ARG A 91 -31.94 11.05 7.43
C ARG A 91 -31.48 10.00 8.42
N THR A 92 -31.54 8.74 8.01
CA THR A 92 -31.04 7.60 8.79
C THR A 92 -29.54 7.35 8.61
N ARG A 93 -28.87 8.13 7.75
CA ARG A 93 -27.46 7.93 7.36
C ARG A 93 -26.66 9.22 7.43
N ASP A 94 -25.37 9.09 7.68
CA ASP A 94 -24.45 10.23 7.70
C ASP A 94 -23.99 10.55 6.28
N TYR A 95 -23.90 11.84 5.95
CA TYR A 95 -22.96 12.28 4.93
C TYR A 95 -21.56 12.19 5.51
N THR A 96 -20.60 11.70 4.74
CA THR A 96 -19.23 11.50 5.23
C THR A 96 -18.21 12.10 4.28
N TRP A 97 -17.20 12.73 4.86
CA TRP A 97 -16.05 13.29 4.15
C TRP A 97 -14.75 12.86 4.82
N ILE A 98 -13.66 12.81 4.06
CA ILE A 98 -12.35 12.41 4.60
C ILE A 98 -11.75 13.62 5.31
N GLN A 99 -11.58 13.57 6.62
CA GLN A 99 -10.92 14.63 7.38
C GLN A 99 -9.40 14.46 7.39
N ALA A 100 -8.93 13.22 7.52
CA ALA A 100 -7.51 12.94 7.65
C ALA A 100 -7.14 11.63 6.95
N LEU A 101 -5.91 11.57 6.45
CA LEU A 101 -5.28 10.34 5.99
C LEU A 101 -4.13 9.96 6.92
N GLY A 102 -4.05 8.68 7.25
CA GLY A 102 -2.93 8.06 7.93
C GLY A 102 -2.23 7.12 6.98
N ILE A 103 -0.93 7.26 6.83
CA ILE A 103 -0.08 6.47 5.95
C ILE A 103 0.92 5.75 6.84
N LEU A 104 0.80 4.43 6.89
CA LEU A 104 1.73 3.55 7.56
C LEU A 104 2.62 2.93 6.50
N PHE A 105 3.92 3.22 6.58
CA PHE A 105 4.89 2.69 5.63
C PHE A 105 6.14 2.19 6.34
N SER A 106 6.49 0.91 6.15
CA SER A 106 7.61 0.25 6.85
C SER A 106 7.50 0.40 8.39
N THR A 107 8.37 1.21 9.01
CA THR A 107 8.38 1.55 10.46
C THR A 107 7.83 2.94 10.75
N HIS A 108 7.48 3.69 9.70
CA HIS A 108 7.10 5.08 9.78
C HIS A 108 5.61 5.27 9.64
N SER A 109 5.15 6.36 10.23
CA SER A 109 3.79 6.84 10.14
C SER A 109 3.79 8.28 9.69
N PHE A 110 2.90 8.61 8.77
CA PHE A 110 2.64 9.97 8.34
C PHE A 110 1.15 10.22 8.38
N SER A 111 0.74 11.39 8.81
CA SER A 111 -0.65 11.81 8.70
C SER A 111 -0.77 13.21 8.14
N VAL A 112 -1.85 13.41 7.40
CA VAL A 112 -2.29 14.69 6.87
C VAL A 112 -3.74 14.87 7.24
N GLU A 113 -4.07 16.02 7.83
CA GLU A 113 -5.42 16.33 8.30
C GLU A 113 -5.87 17.71 7.83
N ALA A 114 -7.15 17.81 7.49
CA ALA A 114 -7.84 19.08 7.27
C ALA A 114 -8.21 19.70 8.62
N THR A 115 -7.78 20.92 8.87
CA THR A 115 -8.15 21.66 10.07
C THR A 115 -9.60 22.14 9.98
N LYS A 116 -10.33 22.04 11.09
CA LYS A 116 -11.71 22.50 11.16
C LYS A 116 -11.78 24.02 10.97
N ALA A 117 -12.71 24.48 10.15
CA ALA A 117 -12.96 25.90 9.92
C ALA A 117 -14.47 26.19 9.95
N ALA A 118 -14.88 27.29 10.60
CA ALA A 118 -16.27 27.71 10.64
C ALA A 118 -16.72 28.31 9.30
N ALA A 119 -15.85 29.13 8.70
CA ALA A 119 -16.02 29.70 7.38
C ALA A 119 -14.77 29.40 6.55
N TRP A 120 -14.97 29.11 5.27
CA TRP A 120 -13.87 28.86 4.36
C TRP A 120 -13.11 30.14 4.03
N ASP A 121 -11.80 30.12 4.25
CA ASP A 121 -10.87 31.16 3.82
C ASP A 121 -9.71 30.51 3.08
N ASN A 122 -9.55 30.87 1.80
CA ASN A 122 -8.48 30.36 0.94
C ASN A 122 -7.10 30.96 1.25
N GLN A 123 -7.06 32.02 2.07
CA GLN A 123 -5.82 32.61 2.58
C GLN A 123 -5.30 31.90 3.82
N ILE A 124 -6.04 30.97 4.41
CA ILE A 124 -5.59 30.17 5.54
C ILE A 124 -5.17 28.79 5.01
N ASP A 125 -4.03 28.28 5.49
CA ASP A 125 -3.63 26.92 5.20
C ASP A 125 -4.30 25.97 6.19
N HIS A 126 -5.16 25.11 5.68
CA HIS A 126 -5.95 24.17 6.46
C HIS A 126 -5.32 22.77 6.51
N LEU A 127 -4.05 22.66 6.14
CA LEU A 127 -3.29 21.41 6.15
C LEU A 127 -2.44 21.32 7.40
N LYS A 128 -2.58 20.20 8.12
CA LYS A 128 -1.67 19.84 9.20
C LYS A 128 -1.04 18.48 8.94
N PHE A 129 0.26 18.40 9.19
CA PHE A 129 1.08 17.24 8.90
C PHE A 129 1.77 16.73 10.16
N THR A 130 1.87 15.42 10.28
CA THR A 130 2.60 14.76 11.37
C THR A 130 3.39 13.59 10.81
N HIS A 131 4.63 13.42 11.25
CA HIS A 131 5.51 12.30 10.90
C HIS A 131 6.05 11.65 12.18
N ASN A 132 5.78 10.36 12.37
CA ASN A 132 6.11 9.59 13.57
C ASN A 132 5.68 10.26 14.88
N GLY A 133 4.49 10.88 14.87
CA GLY A 133 3.95 11.61 16.01
C GLY A 133 4.48 13.03 16.21
N ASN A 134 5.45 13.49 15.41
CA ASN A 134 5.98 14.86 15.47
C ASN A 134 5.38 15.75 14.38
N ASP A 135 5.03 16.98 14.71
CA ASP A 135 4.49 17.94 13.75
C ASP A 135 5.53 18.28 12.67
N VAL A 136 5.07 18.26 11.41
CA VAL A 136 5.90 18.62 10.25
C VAL A 136 5.52 20.02 9.79
N VAL A 137 6.48 20.94 9.88
CA VAL A 137 6.32 22.30 9.39
C VAL A 137 6.76 22.36 7.92
N LEU A 138 5.78 22.49 7.02
CA LEU A 138 5.99 22.71 5.59
C LEU A 138 5.69 24.17 5.26
N GLN A 139 6.71 24.92 4.82
CA GLN A 139 6.60 26.34 4.49
C GLN A 139 5.48 26.58 3.47
N GLU A 140 4.69 27.64 3.69
CA GLU A 140 3.70 28.11 2.71
C GLU A 140 4.42 28.61 1.47
N GLY A 141 3.93 28.24 0.28
CA GLY A 141 4.58 28.59 -0.98
C GLY A 141 4.50 27.49 -2.02
N TYR A 142 4.41 27.91 -3.28
CA TYR A 142 4.42 27.00 -4.41
C TYR A 142 5.76 26.22 -4.46
N LEU A 143 5.68 24.90 -4.62
CA LEU A 143 6.83 23.97 -4.66
C LEU A 143 7.65 23.87 -3.36
N SER A 144 7.15 24.43 -2.25
CA SER A 144 7.72 24.15 -0.94
C SER A 144 7.71 22.64 -0.69
N THR A 145 8.87 22.09 -0.33
CA THR A 145 9.07 20.65 -0.21
C THR A 145 9.62 20.29 1.15
N TRP A 146 9.13 19.18 1.69
CA TRP A 146 9.67 18.51 2.87
C TRP A 146 10.02 17.06 2.51
N TYR A 147 11.08 16.54 3.12
CA TYR A 147 11.51 15.15 2.97
C TYR A 147 11.55 14.47 4.32
N SER A 148 11.24 13.17 4.35
CA SER A 148 11.54 12.34 5.50
C SER A 148 13.06 12.31 5.76
N PRO A 149 13.51 12.05 7.00
CA PRO A 149 14.93 11.90 7.32
C PRO A 149 15.65 10.88 6.41
N GLU A 150 14.95 9.82 6.02
CA GLU A 150 15.46 8.73 5.17
C GLU A 150 15.30 9.00 3.67
N LYS A 151 14.63 10.09 3.29
CA LYS A 151 14.33 10.49 1.90
C LYS A 151 13.56 9.45 1.08
N ASP A 152 12.76 8.64 1.77
CA ASP A 152 11.82 7.68 1.19
C ASP A 152 10.40 8.27 1.02
N MET A 153 10.14 9.43 1.61
CA MET A 153 8.91 10.20 1.44
C MET A 153 9.21 11.66 1.15
N LYS A 154 8.46 12.23 0.20
CA LYS A 154 8.48 13.64 -0.18
C LYS A 154 7.07 14.21 -0.05
N VAL A 155 6.94 15.37 0.58
CA VAL A 155 5.70 16.16 0.62
C VAL A 155 5.98 17.48 -0.08
N GLU A 156 5.25 17.79 -1.13
CA GLU A 156 5.45 19.00 -1.93
C GLU A 156 4.14 19.75 -2.12
N ARG A 157 4.20 21.07 -1.99
CA ARG A 157 3.07 21.94 -2.26
C ARG A 157 2.87 22.15 -3.76
N ILE A 158 1.64 21.89 -4.22
CA ILE A 158 1.22 22.13 -5.61
C ILE A 158 0.63 23.55 -5.75
N SER A 159 0.20 24.14 -4.64
CA SER A 159 -0.31 25.52 -4.57
C SER A 159 0.34 26.23 -3.38
N SER A 160 0.13 27.54 -3.25
CA SER A 160 0.61 28.27 -2.08
C SER A 160 0.07 27.69 -0.77
N LYS A 161 -1.19 27.23 -0.76
CA LYS A 161 -1.94 26.71 0.40
C LYS A 161 -2.86 25.56 -0.02
N ASN A 162 -3.28 24.74 0.94
CA ASN A 162 -4.35 23.74 0.81
C ASN A 162 -4.18 22.61 -0.20
N SER A 163 -3.11 22.57 -1.01
CA SER A 163 -2.87 21.50 -1.98
C SER A 163 -1.44 20.97 -1.92
N VAL A 164 -1.31 19.65 -1.74
CA VAL A 164 -0.02 18.95 -1.66
C VAL A 164 -0.03 17.64 -2.44
N ILE A 165 1.16 17.21 -2.85
CA ILE A 165 1.44 15.86 -3.29
C ILE A 165 2.34 15.17 -2.25
N VAL A 166 1.94 13.98 -1.84
CA VAL A 166 2.75 13.08 -1.01
C VAL A 166 3.27 11.97 -1.91
N SER A 167 4.57 11.94 -2.12
CA SER A 167 5.25 10.91 -2.92
C SER A 167 5.97 9.95 -2.00
N LEU A 168 5.54 8.69 -2.04
CA LEU A 168 6.22 7.56 -1.42
C LEU A 168 7.09 6.90 -2.49
N LYS A 169 8.40 6.87 -2.26
CA LYS A 169 9.39 6.41 -3.24
C LYS A 169 9.04 5.01 -3.77
N ASP A 170 8.94 4.87 -5.08
CA ASP A 170 8.64 3.63 -5.81
C ASP A 170 7.32 2.96 -5.36
N VAL A 171 6.39 3.72 -4.76
CA VAL A 171 5.14 3.21 -4.20
C VAL A 171 3.91 3.89 -4.75
N ALA A 172 3.74 5.16 -4.42
CA ALA A 172 2.54 5.89 -4.75
C ALA A 172 2.78 7.39 -4.71
N GLU A 173 2.04 8.10 -5.54
CA GLU A 173 1.78 9.52 -5.43
C GLU A 173 0.36 9.72 -4.94
N ILE A 174 0.18 10.56 -3.93
CA ILE A 174 -1.11 10.87 -3.34
C ILE A 174 -1.29 12.38 -3.44
N MET A 175 -2.19 12.80 -4.31
CA MET A 175 -2.58 14.20 -4.44
C MET A 175 -3.69 14.49 -3.45
N ILE A 176 -3.53 15.56 -2.67
CA ILE A 176 -4.43 15.92 -1.58
C ILE A 176 -4.76 17.39 -1.69
N ASN A 177 -6.04 17.70 -1.70
CA ASN A 177 -6.56 19.05 -1.73
C ASN A 177 -7.58 19.24 -0.59
N VAL A 178 -7.49 20.34 0.16
CA VAL A 178 -8.50 20.67 1.17
C VAL A 178 -9.58 21.54 0.53
N VAL A 179 -10.83 21.09 0.63
CA VAL A 179 -11.99 21.81 0.10
C VAL A 179 -13.09 21.90 1.16
N PRO A 180 -13.88 22.98 1.17
CA PRO A 180 -15.07 23.07 2.00
C PRO A 180 -16.26 22.40 1.31
N VAL A 181 -17.32 22.12 2.07
CA VAL A 181 -18.64 21.91 1.47
C VAL A 181 -19.20 23.27 1.06
N THR A 182 -19.46 23.46 -0.24
CA THR A 182 -19.96 24.75 -0.73
C THR A 182 -21.46 24.88 -0.50
N LYS A 183 -21.97 26.12 -0.52
CA LYS A 183 -23.42 26.38 -0.48
C LYS A 183 -24.16 25.74 -1.65
N GLU A 184 -23.51 25.60 -2.79
CA GLU A 184 -24.13 24.95 -3.95
C GLU A 184 -24.20 23.43 -3.76
N ASP A 185 -23.16 22.81 -3.21
CA ASP A 185 -23.18 21.37 -2.88
C ASP A 185 -24.27 21.08 -1.84
N ASP A 186 -24.34 21.92 -0.79
CA ASP A 186 -25.37 21.85 0.24
C ASP A 186 -26.78 22.00 -0.34
N ARG A 187 -26.98 22.90 -1.30
CA ARG A 187 -28.26 23.09 -1.99
C ARG A 187 -28.64 21.90 -2.88
N ILE A 188 -27.68 21.33 -3.62
CA ILE A 188 -27.92 20.21 -4.54
C ILE A 188 -28.20 18.92 -3.75
N HIS A 189 -27.46 18.68 -2.67
CA HIS A 189 -27.50 17.43 -1.92
C HIS A 189 -28.30 17.52 -0.61
N ASN A 190 -28.80 18.70 -0.25
CA ASN A 190 -29.53 18.98 0.98
C ASN A 190 -28.75 18.46 2.20
N TYR A 191 -27.47 18.87 2.32
CA TYR A 191 -26.63 18.44 3.44
C TYR A 191 -27.07 19.07 4.76
N GLN A 192 -27.71 20.25 4.74
CA GLN A 192 -28.10 21.02 5.92
C GLN A 192 -26.92 21.41 6.80
N VAL A 193 -25.81 21.79 6.15
CA VAL A 193 -24.57 22.19 6.83
C VAL A 193 -24.85 23.37 7.78
N PRO A 194 -24.42 23.28 9.06
CA PRO A 194 -24.64 24.34 10.03
C PRO A 194 -23.71 25.53 9.76
N SER A 195 -24.04 26.70 10.29
CA SER A 195 -23.29 27.94 10.01
C SER A 195 -21.94 28.04 10.74
N ASP A 196 -21.65 27.15 11.68
CA ASP A 196 -20.45 27.14 12.52
C ASP A 196 -19.37 26.16 12.04
N ASP A 197 -19.60 25.45 10.93
CA ASP A 197 -18.67 24.49 10.35
C ASP A 197 -18.85 24.39 8.84
N CYS A 198 -17.77 24.63 8.07
CA CYS A 198 -17.81 24.45 6.61
C CYS A 198 -17.42 23.04 6.15
N PHE A 199 -17.21 22.10 7.08
CA PHE A 199 -16.78 20.72 6.81
C PHE A 199 -15.59 20.66 5.85
N ALA A 200 -14.52 21.40 6.15
CA ALA A 200 -13.27 21.31 5.40
C ALA A 200 -12.77 19.85 5.41
N HIS A 201 -12.53 19.31 4.22
CA HIS A 201 -12.20 17.90 4.03
C HIS A 201 -11.20 17.70 2.88
N LEU A 202 -10.63 16.51 2.85
CA LEU A 202 -9.64 16.08 1.87
C LEU A 202 -10.33 15.50 0.65
N GLU A 203 -10.10 16.14 -0.49
CA GLU A 203 -10.23 15.53 -1.81
C GLU A 203 -8.90 14.85 -2.14
N VAL A 204 -8.96 13.54 -2.41
CA VAL A 204 -7.76 12.69 -2.51
C VAL A 204 -7.75 11.94 -3.82
N GLN A 205 -6.59 11.90 -4.47
CA GLN A 205 -6.37 11.10 -5.67
C GLN A 205 -5.11 10.27 -5.50
N PHE A 206 -5.24 8.97 -5.74
CA PHE A 206 -4.14 8.02 -5.58
C PHE A 206 -3.64 7.61 -6.96
N LYS A 207 -2.32 7.64 -7.12
CA LYS A 207 -1.61 7.08 -8.27
C LYS A 207 -0.58 6.10 -7.74
N PHE A 208 -0.90 4.82 -7.81
CA PHE A 208 0.01 3.78 -7.36
C PHE A 208 0.87 3.29 -8.51
N PHE A 209 2.18 3.17 -8.26
CA PHE A 209 3.13 2.65 -9.24
C PHE A 209 3.31 1.14 -9.13
N ALA A 210 3.15 0.61 -7.92
CA ALA A 210 3.46 -0.77 -7.58
C ALA A 210 2.45 -1.33 -6.57
N LEU A 211 1.28 -1.77 -7.07
CA LEU A 211 0.27 -2.49 -6.27
C LEU A 211 0.37 -4.00 -6.49
N SER A 212 0.26 -4.75 -5.38
CA SER A 212 0.06 -6.19 -5.43
C SER A 212 -1.32 -6.53 -6.01
N THR A 213 -1.41 -7.63 -6.77
CA THR A 213 -2.69 -8.19 -7.23
C THR A 213 -3.61 -8.64 -6.09
N LYS A 214 -3.09 -8.75 -4.86
CA LYS A 214 -3.88 -9.04 -3.65
C LYS A 214 -4.02 -7.84 -2.71
N VAL A 215 -4.00 -6.61 -3.24
CA VAL A 215 -4.26 -5.37 -2.48
C VAL A 215 -5.62 -5.45 -1.78
N GLU A 216 -5.67 -5.22 -0.48
CA GLU A 216 -6.91 -5.18 0.32
C GLU A 216 -7.27 -3.74 0.68
N GLY A 217 -8.53 -3.50 1.02
CA GLY A 217 -9.04 -2.18 1.45
C GLY A 217 -10.24 -1.72 0.64
N VAL A 218 -11.01 -0.78 1.20
CA VAL A 218 -12.24 -0.25 0.58
C VAL A 218 -11.97 0.32 -0.82
N LEU A 219 -10.91 1.12 -0.96
CA LEU A 219 -10.44 1.63 -2.25
C LEU A 219 -9.39 0.71 -2.88
N GLY A 220 -8.57 0.03 -2.07
CA GLY A 220 -7.53 -0.87 -2.58
C GLY A 220 -8.11 -1.96 -3.49
N ARG A 221 -9.27 -2.53 -3.13
CA ARG A 221 -9.93 -3.57 -3.94
C ARG A 221 -10.35 -3.10 -5.32
N THR A 222 -10.60 -1.81 -5.55
CA THR A 222 -10.99 -1.30 -6.87
C THR A 222 -9.87 -1.40 -7.91
N TYR A 223 -8.62 -1.60 -7.46
CA TYR A 223 -7.45 -1.78 -8.33
C TYR A 223 -7.17 -3.24 -8.67
N ARG A 224 -7.96 -4.19 -8.14
CA ARG A 224 -7.77 -5.60 -8.50
C ARG A 224 -8.34 -5.90 -9.89
N PRO A 225 -7.69 -6.80 -10.65
CA PRO A 225 -8.21 -7.23 -11.96
C PRO A 225 -9.59 -7.90 -11.91
N ASP A 226 -9.95 -8.53 -10.78
CA ASP A 226 -11.21 -9.25 -10.56
C ASP A 226 -12.27 -8.38 -9.88
N PHE A 227 -12.05 -7.07 -9.74
CA PHE A 227 -13.01 -6.20 -9.07
C PHE A 227 -14.25 -5.94 -9.93
N GLU A 228 -15.39 -6.39 -9.42
CA GLU A 228 -16.71 -6.00 -9.93
C GLU A 228 -17.27 -4.88 -9.05
N ASN A 229 -17.66 -3.76 -9.68
CA ASN A 229 -18.20 -2.62 -8.96
C ASN A 229 -19.58 -2.96 -8.37
N PRO A 230 -19.73 -3.03 -7.03
CA PRO A 230 -21.01 -3.36 -6.41
C PRO A 230 -21.98 -2.17 -6.41
N ALA A 231 -21.53 -0.96 -6.76
CA ALA A 231 -22.36 0.23 -6.79
C ALA A 231 -23.37 0.20 -7.93
N LYS A 232 -24.64 0.49 -7.61
CA LYS A 232 -25.70 0.61 -8.62
C LYS A 232 -25.44 1.83 -9.52
N PRO A 233 -25.41 1.67 -10.86
CA PRO A 233 -25.33 2.80 -11.78
C PRO A 233 -26.50 3.77 -11.55
N GLY A 234 -26.21 5.08 -11.58
CA GLY A 234 -27.23 6.13 -11.43
C GLY A 234 -27.63 6.48 -10.01
N VAL A 235 -27.05 5.84 -8.98
CA VAL A 235 -27.24 6.25 -7.58
C VAL A 235 -26.24 7.36 -7.23
N ALA A 236 -26.75 8.53 -6.83
CA ALA A 236 -25.92 9.61 -6.31
C ALA A 236 -25.26 9.16 -4.98
N MET A 237 -23.93 9.27 -4.89
CA MET A 237 -23.11 8.86 -3.74
C MET A 237 -23.28 7.39 -3.33
N PRO A 238 -22.81 6.42 -4.14
CA PRO A 238 -22.87 5.02 -3.80
C PRO A 238 -21.91 4.68 -2.65
N VAL A 239 -22.33 3.77 -1.76
CA VAL A 239 -21.53 3.30 -0.62
C VAL A 239 -20.91 1.95 -0.97
N LEU A 240 -19.58 1.86 -0.89
CA LEU A 240 -18.83 0.63 -1.21
C LEU A 240 -18.81 -0.40 -0.07
N GLY A 241 -19.24 -0.04 1.15
CA GLY A 241 -19.34 -0.93 2.30
C GLY A 241 -17.99 -1.44 2.83
N GLY A 242 -18.03 -2.46 3.70
CA GLY A 242 -16.82 -3.12 4.25
C GLY A 242 -16.29 -2.55 5.57
N GLU A 243 -17.07 -1.71 6.27
CA GLU A 243 -16.68 -1.14 7.56
C GLU A 243 -16.29 -2.21 8.57
N ASP A 244 -17.05 -3.30 8.66
CA ASP A 244 -16.79 -4.45 9.53
C ASP A 244 -15.41 -5.08 9.34
N LYS A 245 -14.87 -5.02 8.11
CA LYS A 245 -13.59 -5.64 7.75
C LYS A 245 -12.40 -4.70 7.87
N TYR A 246 -12.62 -3.40 7.65
CA TYR A 246 -11.56 -2.41 7.49
C TYR A 246 -11.51 -1.35 8.60
N ARG A 247 -12.39 -1.44 9.61
CA ARG A 247 -12.35 -0.54 10.77
C ARG A 247 -11.08 -0.77 11.61
N THR A 248 -10.37 0.31 11.89
CA THR A 248 -9.21 0.36 12.80
C THR A 248 -9.56 1.13 14.08
N SER A 249 -8.79 0.93 15.15
CA SER A 249 -8.97 1.69 16.41
C SER A 249 -8.53 3.15 16.30
N SER A 250 -7.50 3.42 15.50
CA SER A 250 -6.94 4.75 15.31
C SER A 250 -6.49 4.98 13.86
N LEU A 251 -6.22 6.25 13.52
CA LEU A 251 -5.75 6.65 12.20
C LEU A 251 -4.40 5.99 11.84
N LEU A 252 -3.56 5.72 12.83
CA LEU A 252 -2.22 5.15 12.66
C LEU A 252 -2.13 3.69 13.18
N SER A 253 -3.26 3.02 13.37
CA SER A 253 -3.31 1.60 13.73
C SER A 253 -3.50 0.71 12.50
N ALA A 254 -3.00 -0.52 12.57
CA ALA A 254 -3.17 -1.55 11.55
C ALA A 254 -4.12 -2.70 11.98
N ASP A 255 -4.92 -2.46 13.02
CA ASP A 255 -5.69 -3.47 13.76
C ASP A 255 -7.08 -3.77 13.16
N CYS A 256 -7.15 -3.99 11.84
CA CYS A 256 -8.40 -4.38 11.19
C CYS A 256 -8.43 -5.87 10.78
N VAL A 257 -9.63 -6.43 10.65
CA VAL A 257 -9.85 -7.87 10.38
C VAL A 257 -9.18 -8.33 9.09
N SER A 258 -9.21 -7.49 8.05
CA SER A 258 -8.62 -7.80 6.73
C SER A 258 -7.33 -7.03 6.44
N CYS A 259 -6.79 -6.30 7.43
CA CYS A 259 -5.53 -5.57 7.28
C CYS A 259 -4.39 -6.57 7.17
N ARG A 260 -3.48 -6.33 6.23
CA ARG A 260 -2.31 -7.19 5.97
C ARG A 260 -0.99 -6.53 6.31
N PHE A 261 -1.04 -5.28 6.79
CA PHE A 261 0.15 -4.54 7.20
C PHE A 261 0.64 -5.06 8.54
N SER A 262 1.95 -5.27 8.61
CA SER A 262 2.65 -5.45 9.88
C SER A 262 3.81 -4.47 9.87
N ALA A 263 3.89 -3.61 10.90
CA ALA A 263 5.05 -2.76 11.08
C ALA A 263 6.26 -3.67 11.27
N GLN A 264 7.35 -3.35 10.58
CA GLN A 264 8.59 -4.08 10.78
C GLN A 264 9.09 -3.75 12.19
N GLU A 265 9.08 -4.70 13.12
CA GLU A 265 9.75 -4.48 14.41
C GLU A 265 11.23 -4.19 14.11
N SER A 266 11.74 -3.09 14.66
CA SER A 266 13.17 -2.82 14.67
C SER A 266 13.85 -3.99 15.37
N VAL A 267 14.54 -4.83 14.59
CA VAL A 267 15.38 -5.90 15.14
C VAL A 267 16.43 -5.21 16.00
N THR A 268 16.34 -5.36 17.31
CA THR A 268 17.43 -5.01 18.22
C THR A 268 18.63 -5.90 17.87
N GLU A 269 19.83 -5.33 17.93
CA GLU A 269 21.13 -5.94 17.54
C GLU A 269 21.50 -7.25 18.27
N GLU A 270 20.59 -7.88 19.02
CA GLU A 270 20.81 -9.14 19.74
C GLU A 270 20.27 -10.38 19.01
N ASP A 271 19.47 -10.25 17.94
CA ASP A 271 18.92 -11.42 17.22
C ASP A 271 19.74 -11.83 15.97
N ARG A 272 21.04 -11.53 15.95
CA ARG A 272 21.97 -11.95 14.88
C ARG A 272 22.42 -13.41 14.98
N SER A 273 21.98 -14.19 15.98
CA SER A 273 22.38 -15.59 16.11
C SER A 273 21.38 -16.57 15.49
N ALA A 274 21.02 -16.36 14.22
CA ALA A 274 20.38 -17.41 13.39
C ALA A 274 20.63 -17.19 11.89
N ILE A 275 21.81 -16.71 11.50
CA ILE A 275 22.28 -16.86 10.12
C ILE A 275 22.86 -18.27 10.01
N VAL A 276 22.07 -19.21 9.50
CA VAL A 276 22.61 -20.48 9.00
C VAL A 276 23.39 -20.16 7.74
N ASP A 277 24.71 -20.22 7.86
CA ASP A 277 25.68 -20.18 6.77
C ASP A 277 25.34 -21.29 5.75
N TYR A 278 24.80 -20.91 4.59
CA TYR A 278 24.74 -21.82 3.45
C TYR A 278 26.15 -21.88 2.86
N GLY A 279 26.85 -22.94 3.27
CA GLY A 279 28.26 -23.20 3.00
C GLY A 279 28.71 -22.92 1.56
N THR A 280 29.90 -22.36 1.49
CA THR A 280 30.66 -22.18 0.25
C THR A 280 31.00 -23.56 -0.32
N LEU A 281 30.45 -23.90 -1.49
CA LEU A 281 30.84 -25.09 -2.26
C LEU A 281 32.16 -24.83 -2.97
N ASP A 282 33.25 -25.35 -2.41
CA ASP A 282 34.58 -25.38 -2.99
C ASP A 282 34.68 -26.51 -4.03
N CYS A 283 34.73 -26.16 -5.32
CA CYS A 283 34.85 -27.11 -6.43
C CYS A 283 36.30 -27.43 -6.83
N THR A 284 37.26 -27.39 -5.90
CA THR A 284 38.68 -27.58 -6.24
C THR A 284 39.30 -28.93 -5.86
N ARG A 285 38.52 -29.96 -5.49
CA ARG A 285 39.04 -31.31 -5.22
C ARG A 285 38.44 -32.40 -6.12
N ARG A 286 39.23 -32.81 -7.11
CA ARG A 286 39.16 -34.14 -7.72
C ARG A 286 39.32 -35.19 -6.63
N SER A 287 38.30 -36.01 -6.35
CA SER A 287 38.37 -37.48 -6.18
C SER A 287 37.10 -38.07 -5.56
N SER A 288 36.71 -39.22 -6.13
CA SER A 288 35.83 -40.29 -5.60
C SER A 288 34.33 -40.03 -5.42
N GLY A 289 33.54 -40.56 -6.35
CA GLY A 289 32.35 -41.36 -6.04
C GLY A 289 31.00 -40.64 -5.98
N GLY A 290 30.45 -40.21 -7.12
CA GLY A 290 29.05 -39.79 -7.20
C GLY A 290 28.61 -39.46 -8.64
N TYR A 291 27.40 -39.89 -9.01
CA TYR A 291 26.83 -39.85 -10.36
C TYR A 291 26.85 -38.43 -10.97
N GLY A 292 27.71 -38.23 -11.98
CA GLY A 292 27.78 -37.00 -12.78
C GLY A 292 26.82 -37.02 -13.98
N ILE A 293 26.20 -35.88 -14.26
CA ILE A 293 25.42 -35.63 -15.49
C ILE A 293 26.40 -35.29 -16.61
N VAL A 294 26.36 -36.04 -17.72
CA VAL A 294 27.17 -35.81 -18.92
C VAL A 294 26.35 -35.00 -19.93
N CYS A 295 26.82 -33.83 -20.32
CA CYS A 295 26.33 -33.13 -21.52
C CYS A 295 27.12 -33.62 -22.73
N LYS A 296 26.43 -34.26 -23.68
CA LYS A 296 26.99 -34.70 -24.96
C LYS A 296 27.08 -33.51 -25.92
N LYS A 297 28.13 -33.49 -26.73
CA LYS A 297 28.39 -32.47 -27.76
C LYS A 297 27.35 -32.52 -28.87
#